data_AF-A0AA87SWI4-F1
#
_entry.id   AF-A0AA87SWI4-F1
#
_cell.length_a   1.000
_cell.length_b   1.000
_cell.length_c   1.000
_cell.angle_alpha   90.00
_cell.angle_beta   90.00
_cell.angle_gamma   90.00
#
_symmetry.space_group_name_H-M   'P 1'
#
loop_
_entity.id
_entity.type
_entity.pdbx_description
1 polymer ?
#
loop_
_entity_poly.entity_id
_entity_poly.type
_entity_poly.pdbx_seq_one_letter_code
_entity_poly.pdbx_strand_id
1 'polypeptide(L)' 'MGSGTTGISCIKTERRFIGIEKDKGYFDLAKSRISKAKKENVETLFSDLTLSS' A
#
# COMPACT_ATOMS: atom_id res chain seq x y z
N MET A 1 2.28 13.99 3.51
CA MET A 1 2.41 12.74 2.73
C MET A 1 1.68 12.81 1.38
N GLY A 2 0.86 13.84 1.16
CA GLY A 2 0.10 14.07 -0.06
C GLY A 2 -0.79 12.88 -0.36
N SER A 3 -0.71 12.39 -1.59
CA SER A 3 -1.56 11.31 -2.06
C SER A 3 -1.12 9.90 -1.59
N GLY A 4 0.00 9.76 -0.88
CA GLY A 4 0.46 8.48 -0.31
C GLY A 4 1.28 7.57 -1.25
N THR A 5 1.77 8.09 -2.39
CA THR A 5 2.57 7.32 -3.37
C THR A 5 3.84 6.71 -2.80
N THR A 6 4.57 7.45 -1.95
CA THR A 6 5.76 6.93 -1.26
C THR A 6 5.44 5.70 -0.42
N GLY A 7 4.33 5.71 0.32
CA GLY A 7 3.90 4.57 1.13
C GLY A 7 3.58 3.33 0.29
N ILE A 8 2.97 3.53 -0.90
CA ILE A 8 2.70 2.44 -1.86
C ILE A 8 4.02 1.84 -2.38
N SER A 9 4.98 2.68 -2.78
CA SER A 9 6.30 2.22 -3.24
C SER A 9 7.06 1.47 -2.14
N CYS A 10 6.96 1.92 -0.88
CA CYS A 10 7.55 1.23 0.25
C CYS A 10 6.93 -0.16 0.45
N ILE A 11 5.61 -0.32 0.36
CA ILE A 11 4.95 -1.64 0.41
C ILE A 11 5.48 -2.57 -0.69
N LYS A 12 5.50 -2.09 -1.95
CA LYS A 12 5.94 -2.88 -3.10
C LYS A 12 7.42 -3.28 -3.06
N THR A 13 8.20 -2.57 -2.27
CA THR A 13 9.64 -2.84 -2.14
C THR A 13 10.02 -3.31 -0.75
N GLU A 14 9.04 -3.71 0.05
CA GLU A 14 9.21 -4.29 1.39
C GLU A 14 9.96 -3.38 2.37
N ARG A 15 9.85 -2.05 2.21
CA ARG A 15 10.40 -1.08 3.16
C ARG A 15 9.33 -0.62 4.15
N ARG A 16 9.75 -0.43 5.40
CA ARG A 16 8.95 0.28 6.41
C ARG A 16 8.87 1.77 6.06
N PHE A 17 7.73 2.39 6.36
CA PHE A 17 7.47 3.79 6.06
C PHE A 17 6.60 4.42 7.15
N ILE A 18 6.85 5.70 7.46
CA ILE A 18 6.00 6.53 8.31
C ILE A 18 5.64 7.78 7.50
N GLY A 19 4.33 8.03 7.34
CA GLY A 19 3.83 9.20 6.64
C GLY A 19 3.02 10.09 7.56
N ILE A 20 3.33 11.38 7.56
CA ILE A 20 2.58 12.41 8.29
C ILE A 20 1.86 13.29 7.26
N GLU A 21 0.58 13.54 7.50
CA GLU A 21 -0.27 14.41 6.68
C GLU A 21 -1.17 15.25 7.58
N LYS A 22 -1.27 16.54 7.27
CA LYS A 22 -2.02 17.52 8.06
C LYS A 22 -3.44 17.69 7.49
N ASP A 23 -3.58 17.60 6.18
CA ASP A 23 -4.89 17.74 5.53
C ASP A 23 -5.70 16.43 5.64
N LYS A 24 -6.92 16.53 6.17
CA LYS A 24 -7.78 15.36 6.39
C LYS A 24 -8.16 14.66 5.08
N GLY A 25 -8.44 15.41 4.03
CA GLY A 25 -8.80 14.86 2.72
C GLY A 25 -7.66 14.06 2.12
N TYR A 26 -6.44 14.61 2.15
CA TYR A 26 -5.25 13.89 1.71
C TYR A 26 -4.90 12.70 2.60
N PHE A 27 -5.10 12.81 3.92
CA PHE A 27 -4.90 11.71 4.85
C PHE A 27 -5.83 10.53 4.53
N ASP A 28 -7.13 10.78 4.37
CA ASP A 28 -8.12 9.73 4.08
C ASP A 28 -7.86 9.10 2.70
N LEU A 29 -7.50 9.91 1.70
CA LEU A 29 -7.09 9.42 0.38
C LEU A 29 -5.83 8.54 0.45
N ALA A 30 -4.78 9.01 1.11
CA ALA A 30 -3.53 8.28 1.25
C ALA A 30 -3.74 6.96 2.01
N LYS A 31 -4.52 6.98 3.10
CA LYS A 31 -4.87 5.80 3.89
C LYS A 31 -5.60 4.75 3.06
N SER A 32 -6.60 5.16 2.28
CA SER A 32 -7.35 4.27 1.38
C SER A 32 -6.41 3.60 0.35
N ARG A 33 -5.57 4.40 -0.33
CA ARG A 33 -4.64 3.88 -1.35
C ARG A 33 -3.59 2.93 -0.79
N ILE A 34 -3.00 3.26 0.35
CA ILE A 34 -2.00 2.42 1.02
C ILE A 34 -2.64 1.10 1.49
N SER A 35 -3.86 1.16 2.04
CA SER A 35 -4.59 -0.05 2.45
C SER A 35 -4.93 -0.96 1.26
N LYS A 36 -5.30 -0.40 0.11
CA LYS A 36 -5.55 -1.16 -1.12
C LYS A 36 -4.28 -1.84 -1.61
N ALA A 37 -3.18 -1.10 -1.74
CA ALA A 37 -1.89 -1.65 -2.15
C ALA A 37 -1.38 -2.77 -1.22
N LYS A 38 -1.63 -2.66 0.09
CA LYS A 38 -1.29 -3.72 1.06
C LYS A 38 -2.10 -4.99 0.83
N LYS A 39 -3.40 -4.89 0.51
CA LYS A 39 -4.25 -6.05 0.20
C LYS A 39 -3.82 -6.72 -1.10
N GLU A 40 -3.60 -5.94 -2.16
CA GLU A 40 -3.14 -6.44 -3.46
C GLU A 40 -1.84 -7.24 -3.32
N ASN A 41 -0.87 -6.74 -2.54
CA ASN A 41 0.41 -7.44 -2.32
C ASN A 41 0.23 -8.82 -1.63
N VAL A 42 -0.81 -8.97 -0.81
CA VAL A 42 -1.14 -10.24 -0.15
C VAL A 42 -1.86 -11.18 -1.11
N GLU A 43 -2.80 -10.68 -1.92
CA GLU A 43 -3.51 -11.49 -2.92
C GLU A 43 -2.57 -12.05 -4.00
N THR A 44 -1.60 -11.25 -4.47
CA THR A 44 -0.61 -11.71 -5.45
C THR A 44 0.29 -12.81 -4.90
N LEU A 45 0.60 -12.78 -3.59
CA LEU A 45 1.41 -13.82 -2.96
C LEU A 45 0.71 -15.19 -2.95
N PHE A 46 -0.62 -15.19 -2.83
CA PHE A 46 -1.41 -16.42 -2.81
C PHE A 46 -1.82 -16.90 -4.21
N SER A 47 -1.93 -16.01 -5.21
CA SER A 47 -2.21 -16.42 -6.59
C SER A 47 -1.08 -17.27 -7.17
N ASP A 48 0.18 -16.91 -6.90
CA ASP A 48 1.35 -17.63 -7.42
C ASP A 48 1.44 -19.06 -6.87
N LEU A 49 0.93 -19.30 -5.64
CA LEU A 49 0.89 -20.63 -5.03
C LEU A 49 -0.17 -21.55 -5.68
N THR A 50 -1.26 -20.99 -6.19
CA THR A 50 -2.38 -21.75 -6.80
C THR A 50 -2.13 -22.18 -8.25
N LEU A 51 -1.21 -21.53 -8.96
CA LEU A 51 -0.89 -21.84 -10.36
C LEU A 51 0.20 -22.92 -10.53
N SER A 52 0.82 -23.36 -9.43
CA SER A 52 1.85 -24.39 -9.41
C SER A 52 1.31 -25.80 -9.11
N SER A 53 -0.02 -25.96 -8.98
CA SER A 53 -0.70 -27.25 -8.70
C SER A 53 -1.46 -27.75 -9.91
#